data_AF-A0A957DQ86-F1
#
_entry.id   AF-A0A957DQ86-F1
#
_cell.length_a   1.000
_cell.length_b   1.000
_cell.length_c   1.000
_cell.angle_alpha   90.00
_cell.angle_beta   90.00
_cell.angle_gamma   90.00
#
_symmetry.space_group_name_H-M   'P 1'
#
loop_
_entity.id
_entity.type
_entity.pdbx_description
1 polymer ?
#
loop_
_entity_poly.entity_id
_entity_poly.type
_entity_poly.pdbx_seq_one_letter_code
_entity_poly.pdbx_strand_id
1 'polypeptide(L)'
;MADVIGTLRANRTRLVTLAVLAFLFFTAVQGMETDDWLITILRGLSVGMITFLVAAGLSLILGLMDVLNLAHGEMFMVGAYVGWTVFVRPDTFVDMLSPLLLTAVGFVLLPFWRVWIKKVPLLQAQARAWPWLALLLGAGSLWVAYARFPLAIWNPDVYAESPITNALAFTQGNLQLTTVPPGAGWPLALLGTLLGGSLLALAIAGFGLRQQAGSVSNHISRRTWVTAVTLLVLGLVTFFINSNITNFLLSMSTTARFFVAMGVATGLGFIIGGLIEMALIRPLYDRPIYQLMITLGLSFIVIEVVRAIWGRPEFTMPKAALFNGSGDGCPATNIGDLIAHQCSTILLFNGRIRTYNEVFIILVGLVVLVLVWLILQRTRIGMIIRAGVQDSEMVEALGINVRQVFTFVFALGVGLAALGGILAAPSIGLSTDMGTRLLLLALIALAIGGLTSFPGAAAGAILVGLLQQFIIKYGQLGINLPFLAEPFKPSPPLVPASTVLLMVIILLILPQGLFGRNE
;
A
#
# COMPACT_ATOMS: atom_id res chain seq x y z
N MET A 1 20.21 -39.81 14.06
CA MET A 1 20.73 -39.86 12.67
C MET A 1 19.70 -40.37 11.67
N ALA A 2 19.01 -41.50 11.90
CA ALA A 2 18.00 -42.02 10.97
C ALA A 2 16.87 -41.03 10.64
N ASP A 3 16.40 -40.27 11.63
CA ASP A 3 15.32 -39.27 11.48
C ASP A 3 15.76 -38.04 10.66
N VAL A 4 17.03 -37.63 10.82
CA VAL A 4 17.66 -36.59 10.00
C VAL A 4 17.84 -37.06 8.55
N ILE A 5 18.22 -38.32 8.34
CA ILE A 5 18.37 -38.89 7.00
C ILE A 5 17.01 -39.04 6.30
N GLY A 6 15.95 -39.38 7.05
CA GLY A 6 14.58 -39.45 6.55
C GLY A 6 14.04 -38.09 6.09
N THR A 7 14.22 -37.05 6.91
CA THR A 7 13.83 -35.68 6.57
C THR A 7 14.65 -35.09 5.41
N LEU A 8 15.95 -35.41 5.33
CA LEU A 8 16.82 -35.03 4.20
C LEU A 8 16.39 -35.67 2.87
N ARG A 9 15.94 -36.94 2.89
CA ARG A 9 15.42 -37.60 1.67
C ARG A 9 14.08 -37.00 1.21
N ALA A 10 13.18 -36.70 2.15
CA ALA A 10 11.87 -36.13 1.86
C ALA A 10 11.96 -34.72 1.23
N ASN A 11 12.98 -33.93 1.61
CA ASN A 11 13.20 -32.58 1.10
C ASN A 11 14.41 -32.45 0.16
N ARG A 12 14.87 -33.56 -0.44
CA ARG A 12 16.12 -33.59 -1.22
C ARG A 12 16.14 -32.55 -2.35
N THR A 13 15.06 -32.42 -3.11
CA THR A 13 14.95 -31.45 -4.21
C THR A 13 15.08 -30.02 -3.73
N ARG A 14 14.40 -29.65 -2.63
CA ARG A 14 14.48 -28.31 -2.01
C ARG A 14 15.87 -27.99 -1.48
N LEU A 15 16.53 -28.97 -0.88
CA LEU A 15 17.89 -28.78 -0.37
C LEU A 15 18.90 -28.63 -1.50
N VAL A 16 18.75 -29.41 -2.57
CA VAL A 16 19.61 -29.29 -3.76
C VAL A 16 19.40 -27.94 -4.44
N THR A 17 18.15 -27.47 -4.62
CA THR A 17 17.91 -26.15 -5.23
C THR A 17 18.48 -25.02 -4.38
N LEU A 18 18.29 -25.05 -3.06
CA LEU A 18 18.89 -24.06 -2.16
C LEU A 18 20.43 -24.11 -2.17
N ALA A 19 21.02 -25.30 -2.22
CA ALA A 19 22.47 -25.46 -2.33
C ALA A 19 23.01 -24.91 -3.66
N VAL A 20 22.31 -25.13 -4.77
CA VAL A 20 22.66 -24.57 -6.09
C VAL A 20 22.54 -23.05 -6.07
N LEU A 21 21.45 -22.50 -5.51
CA LEU A 21 21.29 -21.05 -5.39
C LEU A 21 22.38 -20.42 -4.52
N ALA A 22 22.72 -21.05 -3.39
CA ALA A 22 23.81 -20.62 -2.52
C ALA A 22 25.17 -20.70 -3.22
N PHE A 23 25.40 -21.75 -4.01
CA PHE A 23 26.62 -21.89 -4.81
C PHE A 23 26.72 -20.81 -5.89
N LEU A 24 25.65 -20.58 -6.66
CA LEU A 24 25.60 -19.51 -7.66
C LEU A 24 25.85 -18.14 -7.03
N PHE A 25 25.22 -17.89 -5.88
CA PHE A 25 25.43 -16.67 -5.12
C PHE A 25 26.88 -16.51 -4.67
N PHE A 26 27.48 -17.57 -4.14
CA PHE A 26 28.89 -17.56 -3.72
C PHE A 26 29.83 -17.30 -4.89
N THR A 27 29.59 -17.93 -6.04
CA THR A 27 30.39 -17.68 -7.26
C THR A 27 30.25 -16.25 -7.78
N ALA A 28 29.07 -15.63 -7.62
CA ALA A 28 28.89 -14.24 -7.95
C ALA A 28 29.75 -13.33 -7.03
N VAL A 29 29.69 -13.55 -5.72
CA VAL A 29 30.44 -12.70 -4.77
C VAL A 29 31.95 -12.71 -5.01
N GLN A 30 32.53 -13.81 -5.50
CA GLN A 30 33.99 -13.92 -5.73
C GLN A 30 34.57 -12.90 -6.72
N GLY A 31 33.76 -12.35 -7.63
CA GLY A 31 34.21 -11.38 -8.63
C GLY A 31 34.19 -9.92 -8.17
N MET A 32 33.89 -9.64 -6.90
CA MET A 32 33.62 -8.30 -6.39
C MET A 32 34.55 -7.91 -5.24
N GLU A 33 34.88 -6.62 -5.14
CA GLU A 33 35.57 -6.07 -3.96
C GLU A 33 34.72 -6.23 -2.69
N THR A 34 35.37 -6.24 -1.53
CA THR A 34 34.73 -6.49 -0.22
C THR A 34 33.56 -5.56 0.06
N ASP A 35 33.74 -4.30 -0.29
CA ASP A 35 32.82 -3.22 0.03
C ASP A 35 31.62 -3.29 -0.90
N ASP A 36 31.88 -3.63 -2.16
CA ASP A 36 30.90 -3.74 -3.22
C ASP A 36 29.94 -4.90 -3.01
N TRP A 37 30.42 -6.09 -2.62
CA TRP A 37 29.52 -7.21 -2.38
C TRP A 37 28.67 -6.97 -1.12
N LEU A 38 29.24 -6.41 -0.05
CA LEU A 38 28.49 -6.09 1.17
C LEU A 38 27.36 -5.09 0.88
N ILE A 39 27.67 -3.99 0.20
CA ILE A 39 26.67 -2.98 -0.19
C ILE A 39 25.60 -3.60 -1.08
N THR A 40 25.98 -4.47 -2.01
CA THR A 40 25.05 -5.13 -2.94
C THR A 40 24.11 -6.08 -2.21
N ILE A 41 24.60 -6.84 -1.22
CA ILE A 41 23.77 -7.70 -0.38
C ILE A 41 22.79 -6.87 0.44
N LEU A 42 23.25 -5.82 1.12
CA LEU A 42 22.38 -4.98 1.94
C LEU A 42 21.33 -4.26 1.10
N ARG A 43 21.72 -3.77 -0.08
CA ARG A 43 20.77 -3.17 -1.02
C ARG A 43 19.78 -4.20 -1.56
N GLY A 44 20.23 -5.43 -1.83
CA GLY A 44 19.38 -6.53 -2.26
C GLY A 44 18.38 -6.95 -1.19
N LEU A 45 18.82 -6.98 0.07
CA LEU A 45 17.96 -7.23 1.22
C LEU A 45 16.96 -6.09 1.43
N SER A 46 17.37 -4.83 1.25
CA SER A 46 16.48 -3.67 1.29
C SER A 46 15.36 -3.75 0.25
N VAL A 47 15.71 -3.99 -1.03
CA VAL A 47 14.73 -4.19 -2.11
C VAL A 47 13.84 -5.40 -1.81
N GLY A 48 14.44 -6.50 -1.34
CA GLY A 48 13.71 -7.70 -0.94
C GLY A 48 12.72 -7.45 0.20
N MET A 49 13.04 -6.58 1.16
CA MET A 49 12.14 -6.21 2.26
C MET A 49 10.97 -5.34 1.79
N ILE A 50 11.20 -4.42 0.85
CA ILE A 50 10.10 -3.66 0.21
C ILE A 50 9.18 -4.61 -0.56
N THR A 51 9.75 -5.50 -1.38
CA THR A 51 8.98 -6.52 -2.11
C THR A 51 8.27 -7.46 -1.16
N PHE A 52 8.89 -7.83 -0.03
CA PHE A 52 8.29 -8.66 1.01
C PHE A 52 7.06 -8.02 1.61
N LEU A 53 7.04 -6.71 1.89
CA LEU A 53 5.85 -6.05 2.47
C LEU A 53 4.61 -6.21 1.58
N VAL A 54 4.79 -6.12 0.25
CA VAL A 54 3.72 -6.35 -0.72
C VAL A 54 3.42 -7.84 -0.89
N ALA A 55 4.45 -8.68 -1.04
CA ALA A 55 4.29 -10.13 -1.23
C ALA A 55 3.66 -10.81 -0.01
N ALA A 56 3.96 -10.35 1.19
CA ALA A 56 3.35 -10.80 2.44
C ALA A 56 1.85 -10.48 2.44
N GLY A 57 1.46 -9.25 2.11
CA GLY A 57 0.06 -8.87 2.02
C GLY A 57 -0.69 -9.72 0.99
N LEU A 58 -0.10 -9.93 -0.18
CA LEU A 58 -0.65 -10.77 -1.24
C LEU A 58 -0.75 -12.25 -0.81
N SER A 59 0.27 -12.79 -0.15
CA SER A 59 0.29 -14.17 0.36
C SER A 59 -0.78 -14.41 1.43
N LEU A 60 -1.04 -13.43 2.30
CA LEU A 60 -2.10 -13.54 3.30
C LEU A 60 -3.48 -13.53 2.68
N ILE A 61 -3.71 -12.70 1.67
CA ILE A 61 -4.99 -12.61 0.98
C ILE A 61 -5.24 -13.88 0.16
N LEU A 62 -4.27 -14.30 -0.64
CA LEU A 62 -4.35 -15.51 -1.47
C LEU A 62 -4.43 -16.77 -0.62
N GLY A 63 -3.53 -16.92 0.35
CA GLY A 63 -3.43 -18.15 1.14
C GLY A 63 -4.60 -18.42 2.08
N LEU A 64 -5.48 -17.43 2.29
CA LEU A 64 -6.62 -17.56 3.19
C LEU A 64 -7.98 -17.50 2.47
N MET A 65 -8.08 -16.76 1.37
CA MET A 65 -9.36 -16.55 0.68
C MET A 65 -9.34 -17.03 -0.77
N ASP A 66 -8.19 -17.48 -1.29
CA ASP A 66 -7.97 -17.82 -2.70
C ASP A 66 -8.32 -16.66 -3.66
N VAL A 67 -8.02 -15.44 -3.22
CA VAL A 67 -8.36 -14.19 -3.93
C VAL A 67 -7.11 -13.53 -4.48
N LEU A 68 -7.01 -13.46 -5.81
CA LEU A 68 -5.97 -12.67 -6.45
C LEU A 68 -6.44 -11.22 -6.64
N ASN A 69 -5.88 -10.31 -5.85
CA ASN A 69 -6.15 -8.88 -5.95
C ASN A 69 -5.13 -8.18 -6.87
N LEU A 70 -5.52 -7.93 -8.13
CA LEU A 70 -4.66 -7.23 -9.10
C LEU A 70 -4.47 -5.73 -8.78
N ALA A 71 -5.30 -5.14 -7.91
CA ALA A 71 -5.11 -3.76 -7.44
C ALA A 71 -4.12 -3.66 -6.27
N HIS A 72 -3.55 -4.76 -5.78
CA HIS A 72 -2.70 -4.76 -4.58
C HIS A 72 -1.45 -3.89 -4.74
N GLY A 73 -0.81 -3.89 -5.91
CA GLY A 73 0.32 -2.99 -6.22
C GLY A 73 -0.07 -1.52 -6.23
N GLU A 74 -1.29 -1.21 -6.67
CA GLU A 74 -1.77 0.18 -6.66
C GLU A 74 -2.02 0.68 -5.23
N MET A 75 -2.28 -0.21 -4.28
CA MET A 75 -2.35 0.16 -2.85
C MET A 75 -0.99 0.52 -2.27
N PHE A 76 0.09 -0.10 -2.75
CA PHE A 76 1.46 0.34 -2.47
C PHE A 76 1.69 1.76 -3.00
N MET A 77 1.27 2.04 -4.23
CA MET A 77 1.37 3.39 -4.80
C MET A 77 0.56 4.40 -3.98
N VAL A 78 -0.69 4.10 -3.64
CA VAL A 78 -1.53 4.98 -2.79
C VAL A 78 -0.84 5.28 -1.46
N GLY A 79 -0.23 4.28 -0.81
CA GLY A 79 0.55 4.47 0.42
C GLY A 79 1.73 5.43 0.23
N ALA A 80 2.45 5.33 -0.89
CA ALA A 80 3.55 6.23 -1.22
C ALA A 80 3.07 7.69 -1.38
N TYR A 81 2.02 7.92 -2.18
CA TYR A 81 1.48 9.26 -2.44
C TYR A 81 0.85 9.90 -1.20
N VAL A 82 0.05 9.14 -0.45
CA VAL A 82 -0.54 9.59 0.82
C VAL A 82 0.56 9.92 1.83
N GLY A 83 1.55 9.04 1.97
CA GLY A 83 2.69 9.25 2.87
C GLY A 83 3.50 10.49 2.51
N TRP A 84 3.77 10.70 1.21
CA TRP A 84 4.43 11.90 0.74
C TRP A 84 3.61 13.16 1.03
N THR A 85 2.29 13.15 0.81
CA THR A 85 1.43 14.29 1.13
C THR A 85 1.45 14.62 2.62
N VAL A 86 1.29 13.63 3.50
CA VAL A 86 1.32 13.88 4.96
C VAL A 86 2.69 14.41 5.42
N PHE A 87 3.78 13.98 4.77
CA PHE A 87 5.13 14.41 5.13
C PHE A 87 5.50 15.81 4.61
N VAL A 88 5.22 16.07 3.32
CA VAL A 88 5.64 17.28 2.59
C VAL A 88 4.58 18.39 2.65
N ARG A 89 3.30 18.04 2.45
CA ARG A 89 2.14 18.95 2.37
C ARG A 89 1.03 18.51 3.33
N PRO A 90 1.28 18.55 4.66
CA PRO A 90 0.28 18.13 5.64
C PRO A 90 -1.01 18.97 5.55
N ASP A 91 -0.94 20.19 5.05
CA ASP A 91 -2.08 21.05 4.72
C ASP A 91 -3.08 20.33 3.81
N THR A 92 -2.62 19.81 2.67
CA THR A 92 -3.49 19.15 1.69
C THR A 92 -4.16 17.90 2.28
N PHE A 93 -3.45 17.17 3.15
CA PHE A 93 -4.01 16.02 3.84
C PHE A 93 -5.15 16.43 4.78
N VAL A 94 -4.92 17.45 5.61
CA VAL A 94 -5.91 17.94 6.58
C VAL A 94 -7.11 18.56 5.86
N ASP A 95 -6.87 19.31 4.79
CA ASP A 95 -7.91 19.89 3.91
C ASP A 95 -8.83 18.82 3.31
N MET A 96 -8.32 17.62 3.02
CA MET A 96 -9.13 16.51 2.49
C MET A 96 -9.97 15.79 3.56
N LEU A 97 -9.63 15.88 4.85
CA LEU A 97 -10.38 15.18 5.90
C LEU A 97 -11.82 15.65 6.00
N SER A 98 -12.05 16.96 6.04
CA SER A 98 -13.38 17.56 6.12
C SER A 98 -14.32 17.10 4.99
N PRO A 99 -13.99 17.29 3.70
CA PRO A 99 -14.88 16.91 2.62
C PRO A 99 -15.12 15.40 2.56
N LEU A 100 -14.13 14.57 2.90
CA LEU A 100 -14.29 13.11 2.96
C LEU A 100 -15.24 12.67 4.09
N LEU A 101 -15.07 13.22 5.31
CA LEU A 101 -15.92 12.91 6.46
C LEU A 101 -17.37 13.34 6.20
N LEU A 102 -17.58 14.54 5.65
CA LEU A 102 -18.91 15.05 5.32
C LEU A 102 -19.58 14.24 4.22
N THR A 103 -18.82 13.84 3.19
CA THR A 103 -19.35 12.95 2.15
C THR A 103 -19.74 11.59 2.75
N ALA A 104 -18.94 11.04 3.68
CA ALA A 104 -19.21 9.78 4.35
C ALA A 104 -20.50 9.79 5.20
N VAL A 105 -20.91 10.94 5.75
CA VAL A 105 -22.20 11.09 6.46
C VAL A 105 -23.36 10.63 5.58
N GLY A 106 -23.35 11.01 4.30
CA GLY A 106 -24.38 10.60 3.34
C GLY A 106 -24.48 9.08 3.20
N PHE A 107 -23.34 8.41 3.05
CA PHE A 107 -23.25 6.95 2.94
C PHE A 107 -23.62 6.22 4.23
N VAL A 108 -23.26 6.74 5.41
CA VAL A 108 -23.68 6.16 6.70
C VAL A 108 -25.20 6.21 6.86
N LEU A 109 -25.84 7.25 6.33
CA LEU A 109 -27.31 7.40 6.31
C LEU A 109 -28.00 6.61 5.18
N LEU A 110 -27.31 5.72 4.47
CA LEU A 110 -27.91 4.88 3.43
C LEU A 110 -29.13 4.06 3.90
N PRO A 111 -29.19 3.50 5.13
CA PRO A 111 -30.41 2.86 5.64
C PRO A 111 -31.61 3.82 5.73
N PHE A 112 -31.37 5.08 6.09
CA PHE A 112 -32.40 6.12 6.14
C PHE A 112 -32.95 6.40 4.73
N TRP A 113 -32.08 6.56 3.73
CA TRP A 113 -32.48 6.79 2.34
C TRP A 113 -33.30 5.63 1.77
N ARG A 114 -32.97 4.38 2.13
CA ARG A 114 -33.77 3.20 1.73
C ARG A 114 -35.19 3.24 2.28
N VAL A 115 -35.37 3.61 3.55
CA VAL A 115 -36.70 3.74 4.17
C VAL A 115 -37.48 4.89 3.55
N TRP A 116 -36.80 6.00 3.26
CA TRP A 116 -37.42 7.19 2.68
C TRP A 116 -37.94 6.93 1.26
N ILE A 117 -37.14 6.33 0.38
CA ILE A 117 -37.56 6.05 -1.01
C ILE A 117 -38.79 5.13 -1.05
N LYS A 118 -38.93 4.17 -0.11
CA LYS A 118 -40.14 3.32 -0.03
C LYS A 118 -41.42 4.11 0.22
N LYS A 119 -41.34 5.25 0.90
CA LYS A 119 -42.51 6.11 1.19
C LYS A 119 -42.90 6.99 0.01
N VAL A 120 -42.01 7.16 -0.97
CA VAL A 120 -42.26 8.01 -2.14
C VAL A 120 -42.89 7.14 -3.25
N PRO A 121 -44.15 7.38 -3.63
CA PRO A 121 -44.79 6.64 -4.71
C PRO A 121 -44.21 7.08 -6.06
N LEU A 122 -43.23 6.33 -6.58
CA LEU A 122 -42.63 6.59 -7.89
C LEU A 122 -43.25 5.70 -8.97
N LEU A 123 -43.57 6.30 -10.12
CA LEU A 123 -43.94 5.57 -11.33
C LEU A 123 -42.74 4.70 -11.80
N GLN A 124 -42.99 3.52 -12.40
CA GLN A 124 -41.93 2.59 -12.82
C GLN A 124 -40.85 3.24 -13.73
N ALA A 125 -41.25 4.13 -14.64
CA ALA A 125 -40.32 4.87 -15.49
C ALA A 125 -39.47 5.87 -14.68
N GLN A 126 -40.07 6.60 -13.75
CA GLN A 126 -39.37 7.54 -12.87
C GLN A 126 -38.42 6.82 -11.90
N ALA A 127 -38.83 5.65 -11.36
CA ALA A 127 -37.97 4.81 -10.53
C ALA A 127 -36.74 4.27 -11.28
N ARG A 128 -36.77 4.22 -12.63
CA ARG A 128 -35.61 3.86 -13.47
C ARG A 128 -34.66 5.03 -13.67
N ALA A 129 -35.18 6.24 -13.86
CA ALA A 129 -34.38 7.42 -14.18
C ALA A 129 -33.83 8.13 -12.93
N TRP A 130 -34.59 8.15 -11.84
CA TRP A 130 -34.25 8.90 -10.63
C TRP A 130 -32.89 8.53 -10.00
N PRO A 131 -32.49 7.25 -9.88
CA PRO A 131 -31.17 6.91 -9.33
C PRO A 131 -30.00 7.46 -10.16
N TRP A 132 -30.14 7.47 -11.48
CA TRP A 132 -29.14 8.05 -12.39
C TRP A 132 -29.10 9.58 -12.26
N LEU A 133 -30.25 10.24 -12.17
CA LEU A 133 -30.32 11.68 -11.92
C LEU A 133 -29.69 12.05 -10.57
N ALA A 134 -30.00 11.32 -9.50
CA ALA A 134 -29.41 11.53 -8.18
C ALA A 134 -27.88 11.30 -8.20
N LEU A 135 -27.40 10.32 -8.97
CA LEU A 135 -25.97 10.09 -9.16
C LEU A 135 -25.30 11.27 -9.87
N LEU A 136 -25.87 11.75 -10.97
CA LEU A 136 -25.33 12.89 -11.73
C LEU A 136 -25.36 14.19 -10.91
N LEU A 137 -26.45 14.46 -10.21
CA LEU A 137 -26.58 15.63 -9.33
C LEU A 137 -25.64 15.54 -8.13
N GLY A 138 -25.50 14.35 -7.53
CA GLY A 138 -24.56 14.10 -6.44
C GLY A 138 -23.12 14.32 -6.87
N ALA A 139 -22.72 13.75 -8.01
CA ALA A 139 -21.39 13.94 -8.59
C ALA A 139 -21.13 15.42 -8.96
N GLY A 140 -22.10 16.10 -9.58
CA GLY A 140 -22.02 17.53 -9.91
C GLY A 140 -21.90 18.41 -8.65
N SER A 141 -22.65 18.10 -7.59
CA SER A 141 -22.56 18.79 -6.31
C SER A 141 -21.18 18.61 -5.67
N LEU A 142 -20.61 17.40 -5.69
CA LEU A 142 -19.27 17.14 -5.16
C LEU A 142 -18.19 17.85 -5.98
N TRP A 143 -18.27 17.82 -7.31
CA TRP A 143 -17.35 18.53 -8.19
C TRP A 143 -17.30 20.02 -7.86
N VAL A 144 -18.48 20.64 -7.77
CA VAL A 144 -18.67 22.05 -7.47
C VAL A 144 -18.26 22.40 -6.03
N ALA A 145 -18.47 21.49 -5.07
CA ALA A 145 -18.13 21.71 -3.68
C ALA A 145 -16.62 21.59 -3.43
N TYR A 146 -15.98 20.53 -3.91
CA TYR A 146 -14.55 20.29 -3.71
C TYR A 146 -13.67 21.32 -4.45
N ALA A 147 -14.11 21.83 -5.60
CA ALA A 147 -13.42 22.94 -6.29
C ALA A 147 -13.33 24.22 -5.45
N ARG A 148 -14.17 24.35 -4.40
CA ARG A 148 -14.15 25.48 -3.46
C ARG A 148 -13.47 25.17 -2.13
N PHE A 149 -13.07 23.93 -1.88
CA PHE A 149 -12.17 23.64 -0.76
C PHE A 149 -10.79 24.23 -1.08
N PRO A 150 -10.00 24.62 -0.07
CA PRO A 150 -8.61 25.08 -0.25
C PRO A 150 -7.67 23.93 -0.67
N LEU A 151 -8.14 22.99 -1.48
CA LEU A 151 -7.35 21.94 -2.09
C LEU A 151 -6.61 22.55 -3.28
N ALA A 152 -5.30 22.77 -3.10
CA ALA A 152 -4.45 23.38 -4.11
C ALA A 152 -4.47 22.65 -5.48
N ILE A 153 -4.93 21.40 -5.55
CA ILE A 153 -5.07 20.63 -6.79
C ILE A 153 -6.27 21.11 -7.63
N TRP A 154 -7.38 21.51 -7.01
CA TRP A 154 -8.66 21.75 -7.70
C TRP A 154 -9.05 23.22 -7.78
N ASN A 155 -8.28 24.10 -7.13
CA ASN A 155 -8.44 25.54 -7.25
C ASN A 155 -7.43 26.09 -8.26
N PRO A 156 -7.87 26.58 -9.44
CA PRO A 156 -6.99 27.16 -10.46
C PRO A 156 -6.13 28.32 -9.93
N ASP A 157 -6.68 29.12 -9.00
CA ASP A 157 -6.01 30.30 -8.45
C ASP A 157 -4.82 29.92 -7.56
N VAL A 158 -4.83 28.71 -7.01
CA VAL A 158 -3.84 28.18 -6.06
C VAL A 158 -3.13 26.95 -6.65
N TYR A 159 -3.35 26.66 -7.94
CA TYR A 159 -2.78 25.48 -8.60
C TYR A 159 -1.25 25.49 -8.63
N ALA A 160 -0.66 26.70 -8.66
CA ALA A 160 0.79 26.88 -8.52
C ALA A 160 1.32 26.39 -7.17
N GLU A 161 0.47 26.27 -6.15
CA GLU A 161 0.84 25.71 -4.85
C GLU A 161 0.43 24.24 -4.69
N SER A 162 -0.13 23.62 -5.74
CA SER A 162 -0.55 22.23 -5.73
C SER A 162 0.60 21.29 -5.39
N PRO A 163 0.31 20.10 -4.86
CA PRO A 163 1.35 19.10 -4.63
C PRO A 163 2.12 18.75 -5.92
N ILE A 164 1.51 18.91 -7.10
CA ILE A 164 2.13 18.70 -8.42
C ILE A 164 3.24 19.70 -8.68
N THR A 165 2.98 20.99 -8.47
CA THR A 165 3.91 22.09 -8.79
C THR A 165 4.97 22.26 -7.70
N ASN A 166 4.58 22.08 -6.44
CA ASN A 166 5.46 22.27 -5.29
C ASN A 166 6.32 21.05 -4.94
N ALA A 167 6.05 19.87 -5.50
CA ALA A 167 6.98 18.74 -5.40
C ALA A 167 8.35 19.08 -6.01
N LEU A 168 8.37 19.81 -7.13
CA LEU A 168 9.60 20.30 -7.75
C LEU A 168 10.25 21.41 -6.90
N ALA A 169 9.46 22.34 -6.36
CA ALA A 169 9.97 23.42 -5.50
C ALA A 169 10.52 22.91 -4.16
N PHE A 170 9.95 21.84 -3.58
CA PHE A 170 10.52 21.12 -2.42
C PHE A 170 11.92 20.64 -2.76
N THR A 171 12.06 19.97 -3.90
CA THR A 171 13.32 19.37 -4.35
C THR A 171 14.41 20.44 -4.55
N GLN A 172 14.01 21.68 -4.86
CA GLN A 172 14.89 22.83 -5.03
C GLN A 172 15.12 23.64 -3.74
N GLY A 173 14.55 23.23 -2.59
CA GLY A 173 14.75 23.88 -1.28
C GLY A 173 13.97 25.19 -1.06
N ASN A 174 13.05 25.54 -1.96
CA ASN A 174 12.38 26.85 -1.98
C ASN A 174 10.90 26.77 -1.56
N LEU A 175 10.55 25.91 -0.60
CA LEU A 175 9.16 25.78 -0.18
C LEU A 175 8.76 26.84 0.84
N GLN A 176 7.99 27.81 0.37
CA GLN A 176 7.14 28.63 1.23
C GLN A 176 5.72 28.06 1.16
N LEU A 177 5.30 27.40 2.26
CA LEU A 177 3.93 26.90 2.39
C LEU A 177 3.03 28.02 2.91
N THR A 178 2.26 28.61 2.01
CA THR A 178 1.19 29.56 2.33
C THR A 178 -0.06 28.78 2.73
N THR A 179 -0.50 28.91 3.98
CA THR A 179 -1.80 28.39 4.40
C THR A 179 -2.88 29.28 3.79
N VAL A 180 -3.65 28.76 2.85
CA VAL A 180 -4.76 29.52 2.24
C VAL A 180 -5.96 29.51 3.18
N PRO A 181 -6.39 30.66 3.73
CA PRO A 181 -7.58 30.71 4.56
C PRO A 181 -8.83 30.34 3.73
N PRO A 182 -9.85 29.73 4.33
CA PRO A 182 -11.07 29.36 3.63
C PRO A 182 -11.72 30.61 3.02
N GLY A 183 -11.83 30.65 1.69
CA GLY A 183 -12.44 31.77 0.97
C GLY A 183 -13.93 31.95 1.32
N ALA A 184 -14.52 33.06 0.89
CA ALA A 184 -15.91 33.43 1.19
C ALA A 184 -16.98 32.39 0.78
N GLY A 185 -16.62 31.40 -0.06
CA GLY A 185 -17.49 30.32 -0.53
C GLY A 185 -17.54 29.07 0.37
N TRP A 186 -16.92 29.09 1.57
CA TRP A 186 -16.87 27.91 2.44
C TRP A 186 -18.23 27.31 2.87
N PRO A 187 -19.31 28.08 3.12
CA PRO A 187 -20.59 27.48 3.52
C PRO A 187 -21.17 26.62 2.40
N LEU A 188 -21.00 27.08 1.16
CA LEU A 188 -21.47 26.38 -0.02
C LEU A 188 -20.66 25.10 -0.27
N ALA A 189 -19.38 25.09 0.08
CA ALA A 189 -18.52 23.90 0.01
C ALA A 189 -18.97 22.82 1.03
N LEU A 190 -19.25 23.21 2.27
CA LEU A 190 -19.74 22.28 3.31
C LEU A 190 -21.13 21.73 2.97
N LEU A 191 -22.06 22.60 2.57
CA LEU A 191 -23.40 22.18 2.19
C LEU A 191 -23.36 21.33 0.91
N GLY A 192 -22.57 21.71 -0.08
CA GLY A 192 -22.43 20.97 -1.33
C GLY A 192 -21.81 19.58 -1.15
N THR A 193 -20.90 19.39 -0.20
CA THR A 193 -20.33 18.07 0.12
C THR A 193 -21.32 17.16 0.83
N LEU A 194 -22.06 17.69 1.82
CA LEU A 194 -23.13 16.96 2.49
C LEU A 194 -24.25 16.58 1.51
N LEU A 195 -24.70 17.53 0.69
CA LEU A 195 -25.71 17.30 -0.33
C LEU A 195 -25.21 16.27 -1.35
N GLY A 196 -24.00 16.42 -1.86
CA GLY A 196 -23.39 15.49 -2.81
C GLY A 196 -23.32 14.06 -2.27
N GLY A 197 -22.80 13.89 -1.05
CA GLY A 197 -22.74 12.59 -0.39
C GLY A 197 -24.12 11.97 -0.14
N SER A 198 -25.10 12.77 0.27
CA SER A 198 -26.48 12.31 0.47
C SER A 198 -27.17 11.88 -0.82
N LEU A 199 -26.98 12.63 -1.92
CA LEU A 199 -27.52 12.30 -3.23
C LEU A 199 -26.91 11.02 -3.82
N LEU A 200 -25.61 10.81 -3.64
CA LEU A 200 -24.96 9.55 -4.03
C LEU A 200 -25.48 8.37 -3.21
N ALA A 201 -25.64 8.52 -1.90
CA ALA A 201 -26.22 7.48 -1.06
C ALA A 201 -27.68 7.16 -1.43
N LEU A 202 -28.44 8.19 -1.80
CA LEU A 202 -29.80 8.07 -2.31
C LEU A 202 -29.84 7.32 -3.64
N ALA A 203 -28.91 7.61 -4.57
CA ALA A 203 -28.77 6.87 -5.83
C ALA A 203 -28.53 5.37 -5.57
N ILE A 204 -27.61 5.03 -4.68
CA ILE A 204 -27.32 3.63 -4.31
C ILE A 204 -28.54 2.96 -3.67
N ALA A 205 -29.25 3.65 -2.78
CA ALA A 205 -30.49 3.14 -2.19
C ALA A 205 -31.55 2.87 -3.28
N GLY A 206 -31.66 3.75 -4.29
CA GLY A 206 -32.54 3.58 -5.43
C GLY A 206 -32.20 2.38 -6.30
N PHE A 207 -30.92 2.13 -6.59
CA PHE A 207 -30.49 0.92 -7.32
C PHE A 207 -30.76 -0.36 -6.53
N GLY A 208 -30.58 -0.33 -5.20
CA GLY A 208 -30.77 -1.49 -4.32
C GLY A 208 -32.22 -2.00 -4.22
N LEU A 209 -33.22 -1.11 -4.37
CA LEU A 209 -34.64 -1.49 -4.36
C LEU A 209 -35.03 -2.45 -5.50
N ARG A 210 -34.24 -2.49 -6.58
CA ARG A 210 -34.48 -3.41 -7.70
C ARG A 210 -34.03 -4.84 -7.43
N GLN A 211 -33.04 -5.02 -6.55
CA GLN A 211 -32.43 -6.33 -6.28
C GLN A 211 -33.02 -7.00 -5.04
N GLN A 212 -33.63 -6.25 -4.11
CA GLN A 212 -34.17 -6.77 -2.85
C GLN A 212 -35.70 -6.82 -2.87
N ALA A 213 -36.26 -7.95 -3.31
CA ALA A 213 -37.65 -8.35 -3.05
C ALA A 213 -37.88 -8.83 -1.59
N GLY A 214 -36.85 -8.77 -0.73
CA GLY A 214 -36.88 -9.23 0.65
C GLY A 214 -36.97 -8.11 1.70
N SER A 215 -37.49 -8.47 2.88
CA SER A 215 -37.70 -7.66 4.09
C SER A 215 -36.51 -6.78 4.50
N VAL A 216 -36.37 -5.60 3.89
CA VAL A 216 -35.54 -4.52 4.45
C VAL A 216 -36.26 -3.98 5.68
N SER A 217 -35.66 -4.17 6.86
CA SER A 217 -36.11 -3.61 8.13
C SER A 217 -36.41 -2.11 7.98
N ASN A 218 -37.61 -1.69 8.40
CA ASN A 218 -37.99 -0.28 8.46
C ASN A 218 -37.33 0.47 9.64
N HIS A 219 -36.56 -0.23 10.48
CA HIS A 219 -35.97 0.34 11.68
C HIS A 219 -34.52 0.76 11.44
N ILE A 220 -34.23 2.04 11.71
CA ILE A 220 -32.88 2.59 11.65
C ILE A 220 -32.24 2.40 13.02
N SER A 221 -31.08 1.76 13.07
CA SER A 221 -30.35 1.56 14.33
C SER A 221 -29.91 2.90 14.92
N ARG A 222 -30.06 3.06 16.25
CA ARG A 222 -29.51 4.21 16.99
C ARG A 222 -28.02 4.39 16.74
N ARG A 223 -27.28 3.28 16.55
CA ARG A 223 -25.85 3.31 16.23
C ARG A 223 -25.56 4.08 14.94
N THR A 224 -26.38 3.92 13.90
CA THR A 224 -26.22 4.60 12.61
C THR A 224 -26.35 6.13 12.76
N TRP A 225 -27.34 6.58 13.52
CA TRP A 225 -27.52 8.00 13.82
C TRP A 225 -26.35 8.56 14.63
N VAL A 226 -25.92 7.85 15.66
CA VAL A 226 -24.76 8.25 16.45
C VAL A 226 -23.52 8.37 15.56
N THR A 227 -23.24 7.38 14.69
CA THR A 227 -22.10 7.44 13.78
C THR A 227 -22.19 8.59 12.77
N ALA A 228 -23.38 8.86 12.23
CA ALA A 228 -23.58 9.95 11.28
C ALA A 228 -23.36 11.32 11.94
N VAL A 229 -23.91 11.52 13.14
CA VAL A 229 -23.71 12.75 13.92
C VAL A 229 -22.24 12.91 14.30
N THR A 230 -21.56 11.85 14.74
CA THR A 230 -20.12 11.93 15.06
C THR A 230 -19.28 12.30 13.85
N LEU A 231 -19.56 11.74 12.66
CA LEU A 231 -18.83 12.09 11.44
C LEU A 231 -19.11 13.52 10.98
N LEU A 232 -20.36 13.98 11.12
CA LEU A 232 -20.73 15.35 10.79
C LEU A 232 -20.02 16.35 11.72
N VAL A 233 -20.04 16.10 13.03
CA VAL A 233 -19.34 16.93 14.01
C VAL A 233 -17.84 16.91 13.76
N LEU A 234 -17.23 15.73 13.54
CA LEU A 234 -15.81 15.63 13.20
C LEU A 234 -15.47 16.38 11.91
N GLY A 235 -16.27 16.24 10.85
CA GLY A 235 -16.08 16.97 9.59
C GLY A 235 -16.09 18.48 9.78
N LEU A 236 -17.06 19.02 10.53
CA LEU A 236 -17.13 20.46 10.83
C LEU A 236 -15.97 20.91 11.72
N VAL A 237 -15.65 20.15 12.78
CA VAL A 237 -14.54 20.45 13.70
C VAL A 237 -13.20 20.48 12.95
N THR A 238 -12.93 19.48 12.10
CA THR A 238 -11.71 19.44 11.28
C THR A 238 -11.63 20.60 10.30
N PHE A 239 -12.78 21.06 9.75
CA PHE A 239 -12.80 22.22 8.87
C PHE A 239 -12.37 23.50 9.57
N PHE A 240 -12.91 23.79 10.77
CA PHE A 240 -12.61 25.03 11.49
C PHE A 240 -11.24 25.03 12.17
N ILE A 241 -10.75 23.86 12.61
CA ILE A 241 -9.45 23.72 13.30
C ILE A 241 -8.34 23.34 12.32
N ASN A 242 -8.64 23.30 11.01
CA ASN A 242 -7.70 22.87 9.97
C ASN A 242 -6.35 23.59 10.06
N SER A 243 -6.36 24.93 10.09
CA SER A 243 -5.15 25.75 10.18
C SER A 243 -4.32 25.41 11.42
N ASN A 244 -4.97 25.16 12.56
CA ASN A 244 -4.29 24.76 13.80
C ASN A 244 -3.66 23.38 13.69
N ILE A 245 -4.33 22.40 13.07
CA ILE A 245 -3.79 21.04 12.86
C ILE A 245 -2.59 21.11 11.92
N THR A 246 -2.73 21.83 10.82
CA THR A 246 -1.67 22.01 9.82
C THR A 246 -0.45 22.70 10.44
N ASN A 247 -0.65 23.80 11.17
CA ASN A 247 0.45 24.49 11.88
C ASN A 247 1.11 23.60 12.94
N PHE A 248 0.32 22.79 13.65
CA PHE A 248 0.85 21.81 14.60
C PHE A 248 1.73 20.77 13.90
N LEU A 249 1.26 20.17 12.79
CA LEU A 249 2.05 19.22 12.01
C LEU A 249 3.33 19.85 11.44
N LEU A 250 3.26 21.09 10.95
CA LEU A 250 4.43 21.81 10.44
C LEU A 250 5.43 22.17 11.54
N SER A 251 4.96 22.43 12.77
CA SER A 251 5.83 22.69 13.94
C SER A 251 6.61 21.46 14.41
N MET A 252 6.18 20.26 14.05
CA MET A 252 6.90 19.02 14.37
C MET A 252 8.21 18.91 13.60
N SER A 253 9.19 18.22 14.20
CA SER A 253 10.40 17.82 13.46
C SER A 253 10.04 16.96 12.24
N THR A 254 10.87 17.01 11.20
CA THR A 254 10.64 16.20 9.99
C THR A 254 10.65 14.71 10.33
N THR A 255 11.48 14.27 11.28
CA THR A 255 11.47 12.89 11.78
C THR A 255 10.12 12.49 12.38
N ALA A 256 9.52 13.32 13.23
CA ALA A 256 8.19 13.02 13.80
C ALA A 256 7.12 12.97 12.70
N ARG A 257 7.14 13.92 11.76
CA ARG A 257 6.23 13.93 10.59
C ARG A 257 6.37 12.68 9.74
N PHE A 258 7.58 12.15 9.57
CA PHE A 258 7.81 10.91 8.82
C PHE A 258 7.11 9.71 9.45
N PHE A 259 7.23 9.54 10.77
CA PHE A 259 6.54 8.45 11.47
C PHE A 259 5.02 8.63 11.48
N VAL A 260 4.53 9.87 11.61
CA VAL A 260 3.10 10.17 11.46
C VAL A 260 2.62 9.81 10.06
N ALA A 261 3.35 10.23 9.02
CA ALA A 261 3.04 9.90 7.63
C ALA A 261 3.01 8.38 7.41
N MET A 262 3.95 7.64 8.00
CA MET A 262 4.00 6.17 7.92
C MET A 262 2.79 5.52 8.59
N GLY A 263 2.42 6.00 9.79
CA GLY A 263 1.22 5.53 10.49
C GLY A 263 -0.07 5.85 9.71
N VAL A 264 -0.19 7.06 9.18
CA VAL A 264 -1.37 7.51 8.42
C VAL A 264 -1.50 6.75 7.10
N ALA A 265 -0.43 6.60 6.33
CA ALA A 265 -0.44 5.84 5.07
C ALA A 265 -0.82 4.38 5.29
N THR A 266 -0.23 3.74 6.30
CA THR A 266 -0.54 2.34 6.67
C THR A 266 -1.99 2.20 7.15
N GLY A 267 -2.45 3.11 8.01
CA GLY A 267 -3.81 3.12 8.54
C GLY A 267 -4.86 3.37 7.46
N LEU A 268 -4.60 4.29 6.53
CA LEU A 268 -5.48 4.51 5.38
C LEU A 268 -5.49 3.30 4.44
N GLY A 269 -4.34 2.68 4.18
CA GLY A 269 -4.28 1.40 3.46
C GLY A 269 -5.14 0.33 4.14
N PHE A 270 -5.05 0.21 5.47
CA PHE A 270 -5.88 -0.72 6.23
C PHE A 270 -7.38 -0.44 6.08
N ILE A 271 -7.80 0.81 6.23
CA ILE A 271 -9.21 1.21 6.09
C ILE A 271 -9.71 0.97 4.66
N ILE A 272 -8.95 1.42 3.65
CA ILE A 272 -9.27 1.24 2.23
C ILE A 272 -9.38 -0.25 1.89
N GLY A 273 -8.44 -1.08 2.38
CA GLY A 273 -8.47 -2.53 2.20
C GLY A 273 -9.74 -3.15 2.78
N GLY A 274 -10.09 -2.83 4.03
CA GLY A 274 -11.31 -3.32 4.65
C GLY A 274 -12.58 -2.89 3.92
N LEU A 275 -12.61 -1.66 3.39
CA LEU A 275 -13.72 -1.16 2.56
C LEU A 275 -13.81 -1.89 1.22
N ILE A 276 -12.69 -2.12 0.54
CA ILE A 276 -12.64 -2.86 -0.73
C ILE A 276 -13.10 -4.30 -0.52
N GLU A 277 -12.62 -4.97 0.53
CA GLU A 277 -13.07 -6.32 0.84
C GLU A 277 -14.58 -6.34 1.07
N MET A 278 -15.08 -5.50 1.97
CA MET A 278 -16.48 -5.51 2.37
C MET A 278 -17.43 -5.16 1.22
N ALA A 279 -17.07 -4.17 0.38
CA ALA A 279 -17.97 -3.62 -0.62
C ALA A 279 -17.82 -4.25 -2.00
N LEU A 280 -16.59 -4.55 -2.45
CA LEU A 280 -16.33 -5.00 -3.81
C LEU A 280 -16.09 -6.50 -3.88
N ILE A 281 -15.28 -7.06 -2.96
CA ILE A 281 -14.79 -8.43 -3.07
C ILE A 281 -15.72 -9.43 -2.41
N ARG A 282 -16.20 -9.17 -1.19
CA ARG A 282 -17.07 -10.07 -0.43
C ARG A 282 -18.29 -10.55 -1.20
N PRO A 283 -19.02 -9.70 -1.96
CA PRO A 283 -20.18 -10.16 -2.71
C PRO A 283 -19.84 -11.13 -3.85
N LEU A 284 -18.55 -11.28 -4.18
CA LEU A 284 -18.03 -12.03 -5.32
C LEU A 284 -17.13 -13.20 -4.91
N TYR A 285 -17.08 -13.58 -3.62
CA TYR A 285 -16.26 -14.72 -3.19
C TYR A 285 -16.61 -16.02 -3.92
N ASP A 286 -17.89 -16.25 -4.21
CA ASP A 286 -18.33 -17.44 -4.96
C ASP A 286 -18.07 -17.32 -6.48
N ARG A 287 -17.45 -16.22 -6.94
CA ARG A 287 -17.36 -15.84 -8.36
C ARG A 287 -15.94 -15.40 -8.75
N PRO A 288 -14.98 -16.36 -8.88
CA PRO A 288 -13.55 -16.06 -9.04
C PRO A 288 -13.24 -15.17 -10.25
N ILE A 289 -13.88 -15.42 -11.41
CA ILE A 289 -13.65 -14.64 -12.63
C ILE A 289 -14.05 -13.17 -12.44
N TYR A 290 -15.20 -12.93 -11.79
CA TYR A 290 -15.71 -11.57 -11.55
C TYR A 290 -14.82 -10.81 -10.55
N GLN A 291 -14.20 -11.52 -9.62
CA GLN A 291 -13.24 -10.93 -8.69
C GLN A 291 -11.95 -10.45 -9.38
N LEU A 292 -11.42 -11.23 -10.33
CA LEU A 292 -10.29 -10.77 -11.14
C LEU A 292 -10.67 -9.54 -11.97
N MET A 293 -11.85 -9.55 -12.59
CA MET A 293 -12.33 -8.42 -13.39
C MET A 293 -12.52 -7.14 -12.55
N ILE A 294 -13.09 -7.25 -11.33
CA ILE A 294 -13.33 -6.08 -10.48
C ILE A 294 -12.02 -5.53 -9.91
N THR A 295 -11.05 -6.39 -9.58
CA THR A 295 -9.75 -5.95 -9.05
C THR A 295 -8.89 -5.33 -10.14
N LEU A 296 -8.97 -5.83 -11.38
CA LEU A 296 -8.35 -5.20 -12.54
C LEU A 296 -8.97 -3.84 -12.84
N GLY A 297 -10.31 -3.73 -12.81
CA GLY A 297 -11.00 -2.46 -12.95
C GLY A 297 -10.64 -1.46 -11.84
N LEU A 298 -10.55 -1.95 -10.59
CA LEU A 298 -10.13 -1.15 -9.43
C LEU A 298 -8.71 -0.61 -9.60
N SER A 299 -7.78 -1.42 -10.13
CA SER A 299 -6.41 -0.98 -10.43
C SER A 299 -6.40 0.26 -11.34
N PHE A 300 -7.13 0.22 -12.46
CA PHE A 300 -7.22 1.38 -13.36
C PHE A 300 -7.86 2.60 -12.71
N ILE A 301 -8.92 2.41 -11.92
CA ILE A 301 -9.58 3.51 -11.20
C ILE A 301 -8.60 4.14 -10.21
N VAL A 302 -7.86 3.35 -9.44
CA VAL A 302 -6.89 3.86 -8.45
C VAL A 302 -5.78 4.65 -9.15
N ILE A 303 -5.24 4.15 -10.27
CA ILE A 303 -4.23 4.86 -11.06
C ILE A 303 -4.75 6.22 -11.53
N GLU A 304 -5.95 6.28 -12.10
CA GLU A 304 -6.53 7.53 -12.59
C GLU A 304 -6.90 8.49 -11.44
N VAL A 305 -7.33 7.97 -10.28
CA VAL A 305 -7.54 8.78 -9.08
C VAL A 305 -6.22 9.40 -8.60
N VAL A 306 -5.13 8.62 -8.56
CA VAL A 306 -3.81 9.16 -8.20
C VAL A 306 -3.35 10.20 -9.23
N ARG A 307 -3.55 9.96 -10.52
CA ARG A 307 -3.24 10.93 -11.58
C ARG A 307 -4.07 12.21 -11.48
N ALA A 308 -5.33 12.10 -11.07
CA ALA A 308 -6.21 13.24 -10.91
C ALA A 308 -5.82 14.11 -9.70
N ILE A 309 -5.24 13.51 -8.65
CA ILE A 309 -4.86 14.22 -7.42
C ILE A 309 -3.41 14.73 -7.49
N TRP A 310 -2.46 13.88 -7.89
CA TRP A 310 -1.01 14.19 -7.87
C TRP A 310 -0.39 14.36 -9.27
N GLY A 311 -1.20 14.31 -10.32
CA GLY A 311 -0.70 14.44 -11.69
C GLY A 311 0.08 13.22 -12.18
N ARG A 312 0.76 13.41 -13.30
CA ARG A 312 1.61 12.39 -13.94
C ARG A 312 3.13 12.51 -13.70
N PRO A 313 3.71 13.64 -13.22
CA PRO A 313 5.16 13.73 -13.15
C PRO A 313 5.73 12.81 -12.07
N GLU A 314 6.95 12.33 -12.30
CA GLU A 314 7.73 11.61 -11.30
C GLU A 314 8.44 12.60 -10.39
N PHE A 315 8.36 12.40 -9.07
CA PHE A 315 9.03 13.26 -8.09
C PHE A 315 9.56 12.43 -6.93
N THR A 316 10.49 12.98 -6.16
CA THR A 316 11.14 12.24 -5.07
C THR A 316 10.63 12.69 -3.70
N MET A 317 10.54 11.74 -2.77
CA MET A 317 10.30 12.08 -1.38
C MET A 317 11.64 12.40 -0.70
N PRO A 318 11.81 13.60 -0.13
CA PRO A 318 12.96 13.88 0.74
C PRO A 318 13.03 12.91 1.92
N LYS A 319 14.25 12.61 2.37
CA LYS A 319 14.47 11.80 3.57
C LYS A 319 14.24 12.64 4.82
N ALA A 320 13.74 12.01 5.89
CA ALA A 320 13.60 12.65 7.19
C ALA A 320 14.96 13.12 7.75
N ALA A 321 14.95 14.11 8.66
CA ALA A 321 16.18 14.66 9.26
C ALA A 321 17.09 13.58 9.88
N LEU A 322 16.47 12.54 10.47
CA LEU A 322 17.17 11.37 11.01
C LEU A 322 18.14 10.69 10.02
N PHE A 323 17.93 10.87 8.71
CA PHE A 323 18.69 10.21 7.65
C PHE A 323 19.29 11.18 6.63
N ASN A 324 19.31 12.49 6.91
CA ASN A 324 19.76 13.51 5.96
C ASN A 324 21.02 14.28 6.40
N GLY A 325 21.60 13.97 7.56
CA GLY A 325 22.80 14.64 8.07
C GLY A 325 24.02 14.46 7.15
N SER A 326 24.74 15.55 6.89
CA SER A 326 25.89 15.59 5.98
C SER A 326 27.03 16.52 6.43
N GLY A 327 27.20 16.75 7.73
CA GLY A 327 28.21 17.67 8.31
C GLY A 327 29.47 16.98 8.86
N ASP A 328 30.25 17.74 9.64
CA ASP A 328 31.46 17.25 10.33
C ASP A 328 31.10 16.10 11.27
N GLY A 329 31.63 14.91 10.98
CA GLY A 329 31.26 13.64 11.64
C GLY A 329 30.55 12.64 10.73
N CYS A 330 30.13 13.04 9.51
CA CYS A 330 29.59 12.14 8.50
C CYS A 330 30.63 11.90 7.38
N PRO A 331 30.88 10.66 6.93
CA PRO A 331 30.16 9.42 7.27
C PRO A 331 30.46 8.96 8.71
N ALA A 332 29.42 8.48 9.40
CA ALA A 332 29.58 7.96 10.75
C ALA A 332 30.50 6.72 10.74
N THR A 333 31.48 6.67 11.64
CA THR A 333 32.35 5.50 11.80
C THR A 333 31.81 4.54 12.86
N ASN A 334 31.03 5.05 13.82
CA ASN A 334 30.36 4.26 14.86
C ASN A 334 28.84 4.50 14.87
N ILE A 335 28.11 3.57 15.49
CA ILE A 335 26.65 3.70 15.71
C ILE A 335 26.33 4.91 16.60
N GLY A 336 27.22 5.26 17.54
CA GLY A 336 27.08 6.45 18.38
C GLY A 336 27.07 7.74 17.55
N ASP A 337 28.02 7.87 16.63
CA ASP A 337 28.15 9.03 15.74
C ASP A 337 26.98 9.11 14.76
N LEU A 338 26.48 7.94 14.31
CA LEU A 338 25.30 7.85 13.45
C LEU A 338 24.06 8.47 14.10
N ILE A 339 23.83 8.17 15.38
CA ILE A 339 22.66 8.67 16.12
C ILE A 339 22.87 10.12 16.53
N ALA A 340 24.08 10.49 16.95
CA ALA A 340 24.42 11.84 17.39
C ALA A 340 24.35 12.87 16.25
N HIS A 341 24.89 12.52 15.08
CA HIS A 341 24.99 13.43 13.92
C HIS A 341 23.93 13.16 12.84
N GLN A 342 23.02 12.19 13.05
CA GLN A 342 21.92 11.85 12.13
C GLN A 342 22.40 11.60 10.69
N CYS A 343 23.56 10.95 10.56
CA CYS A 343 24.26 10.84 9.29
C CYS A 343 23.47 10.06 8.25
N SER A 344 23.48 10.58 7.02
CA SER A 344 22.93 9.92 5.84
C SER A 344 23.68 8.65 5.42
N THR A 345 24.94 8.54 5.82
CA THR A 345 25.82 7.39 5.50
C THR A 345 26.65 6.94 6.70
N ILE A 346 26.88 5.63 6.78
CA ILE A 346 27.77 4.98 7.75
C ILE A 346 28.92 4.28 6.99
N LEU A 347 30.13 4.32 7.53
CA LEU A 347 31.31 3.68 6.98
C LEU A 347 31.48 2.29 7.62
N LEU A 348 31.30 1.23 6.83
CA LEU A 348 31.53 -0.16 7.25
C LEU A 348 32.53 -0.78 6.28
N PHE A 349 33.62 -1.33 6.81
CA PHE A 349 34.68 -1.96 6.00
C PHE A 349 35.16 -1.07 4.85
N ASN A 350 35.30 0.24 5.05
CA ASN A 350 35.68 1.22 4.01
C ASN A 350 34.60 1.52 2.93
N GLY A 351 33.50 0.76 2.90
CA GLY A 351 32.33 1.01 2.08
C GLY A 351 31.36 2.03 2.70
N ARG A 352 30.81 2.92 1.87
CA ARG A 352 29.78 3.90 2.29
C ARG A 352 28.38 3.32 2.12
N ILE A 353 27.72 3.02 3.24
CA ILE A 353 26.38 2.46 3.29
C ILE A 353 25.37 3.58 3.57
N ARG A 354 24.21 3.62 2.89
CA ARG A 354 23.18 4.64 3.14
C ARG A 354 22.25 4.17 4.25
N THR A 355 22.17 4.94 5.32
CA THR A 355 21.44 4.57 6.54
C THR A 355 19.97 4.24 6.27
N TYR A 356 19.30 5.01 5.41
CA TYR A 356 17.89 4.80 5.09
C TYR A 356 17.65 3.47 4.35
N ASN A 357 18.33 3.27 3.20
CA ASN A 357 18.08 2.12 2.35
C ASN A 357 18.60 0.83 2.98
N GLU A 358 19.88 0.82 3.35
CA GLU A 358 20.60 -0.41 3.70
C GLU A 358 20.51 -0.76 5.20
N VAL A 359 19.92 0.09 6.05
CA VAL A 359 19.72 -0.22 7.49
C VAL A 359 18.25 -0.09 7.88
N PHE A 360 17.66 1.10 7.71
CA PHE A 360 16.31 1.38 8.23
C PHE A 360 15.22 0.53 7.56
N ILE A 361 15.18 0.45 6.23
CA ILE A 361 14.18 -0.37 5.50
C ILE A 361 14.29 -1.85 5.90
N ILE A 362 15.51 -2.37 6.03
CA ILE A 362 15.74 -3.76 6.44
C ILE A 362 15.22 -3.99 7.85
N LEU A 363 15.54 -3.09 8.79
CA LEU A 363 15.08 -3.17 10.17
C LEU A 363 13.54 -3.16 10.24
N VAL A 364 12.88 -2.23 9.56
CA VAL A 364 11.41 -2.16 9.54
C VAL A 364 10.81 -3.43 8.90
N GLY A 365 11.39 -3.91 7.79
CA GLY A 365 10.96 -5.15 7.14
C GLY A 365 11.05 -6.37 8.06
N LEU A 366 12.17 -6.50 8.80
CA LEU A 366 12.36 -7.58 9.79
C LEU A 366 11.38 -7.46 10.97
N VAL A 367 11.16 -6.25 11.48
CA VAL A 367 10.16 -6.00 12.54
C VAL A 367 8.77 -6.43 12.06
N VAL A 368 8.38 -6.04 10.84
CA VAL A 368 7.09 -6.43 10.27
C VAL A 368 7.00 -7.93 10.04
N LEU A 369 8.06 -8.57 9.53
CA LEU A 369 8.15 -10.03 9.39
C LEU A 369 7.84 -10.73 10.71
N VAL A 370 8.51 -10.31 11.79
CA VAL A 370 8.33 -10.87 13.13
C VAL A 370 6.93 -10.57 13.67
N LEU A 371 6.42 -9.34 13.50
CA LEU A 371 5.09 -8.95 13.97
C LEU A 371 3.99 -9.76 13.29
N VAL A 372 4.02 -9.88 11.95
CA VAL A 372 3.03 -10.66 11.21
C VAL A 372 3.17 -12.14 11.55
N TRP A 373 4.39 -12.66 11.68
CA TRP A 373 4.62 -14.03 12.15
C TRP A 373 4.01 -14.29 13.53
N LEU A 374 4.21 -13.37 14.49
CA LEU A 374 3.61 -13.46 15.83
C LEU A 374 2.08 -13.40 15.76
N ILE A 375 1.51 -12.48 14.99
CA ILE A 375 0.05 -12.36 14.80
C ILE A 375 -0.51 -13.68 14.27
N LEU A 376 0.09 -14.28 13.25
CA LEU A 376 -0.43 -15.49 12.63
C LEU A 376 -0.17 -16.74 13.46
N GLN A 377 1.00 -16.89 14.09
CA GLN A 377 1.35 -18.14 14.76
C GLN A 377 1.01 -18.16 16.25
N ARG A 378 1.07 -17.01 16.93
CA ARG A 378 0.98 -16.95 18.40
C ARG A 378 -0.32 -16.34 18.93
N THR A 379 -1.15 -15.71 18.09
CA THR A 379 -2.40 -15.07 18.57
C THR A 379 -3.65 -15.87 18.28
N ARG A 380 -4.74 -15.56 19.00
CA ARG A 380 -6.08 -16.14 18.78
C ARG A 380 -6.59 -15.86 17.37
N ILE A 381 -6.31 -14.68 16.82
CA ILE A 381 -6.70 -14.31 15.45
C ILE A 381 -6.07 -15.30 14.46
N GLY A 382 -4.77 -15.61 14.63
CA GLY A 382 -4.08 -16.58 13.80
C GLY A 382 -4.62 -18.01 13.89
N MET A 383 -5.08 -18.45 15.07
CA MET A 383 -5.75 -19.75 15.24
C MET A 383 -7.11 -19.78 14.52
N ILE A 384 -7.91 -18.73 14.68
CA ILE A 384 -9.22 -18.60 14.03
C ILE A 384 -9.07 -18.57 12.51
N ILE A 385 -8.05 -17.87 12.00
CA ILE A 385 -7.72 -17.84 10.58
C ILE A 385 -7.46 -19.26 10.06
N ARG A 386 -6.53 -20.01 10.69
CA ARG A 386 -6.19 -21.36 10.24
C ARG A 386 -7.39 -22.32 10.31
N ALA A 387 -8.18 -22.24 11.37
CA ALA A 387 -9.39 -23.04 11.50
C ALA A 387 -10.45 -22.66 10.45
N GLY A 388 -10.63 -21.36 10.19
CA GLY A 388 -11.63 -20.86 9.24
C GLY A 388 -11.30 -21.15 7.77
N VAL A 389 -10.02 -21.34 7.44
CA VAL A 389 -9.61 -21.81 6.10
C VAL A 389 -9.87 -23.31 5.93
N GLN A 390 -9.72 -24.09 7.00
CA GLN A 390 -9.96 -25.54 6.96
C GLN A 390 -11.46 -25.86 6.94
N ASP A 391 -12.23 -25.20 7.81
CA ASP A 391 -13.67 -25.38 7.94
C ASP A 391 -14.30 -24.09 8.51
N SER A 392 -14.79 -23.24 7.61
CA SER A 392 -15.44 -21.99 7.97
C SER A 392 -16.80 -22.22 8.64
N GLU A 393 -17.54 -23.27 8.27
CA GLU A 393 -18.85 -23.60 8.83
C GLU A 393 -18.73 -23.99 10.32
N MET A 394 -17.73 -24.81 10.67
CA MET A 394 -17.45 -25.16 12.06
C MET A 394 -17.07 -23.92 12.90
N VAL A 395 -16.25 -23.02 12.37
CA VAL A 395 -15.86 -21.79 13.08
C VAL A 395 -17.05 -20.85 13.28
N GLU A 396 -17.95 -20.75 12.29
CA GLU A 396 -19.19 -19.98 12.43
C GLU A 396 -20.16 -20.62 13.45
N ALA A 397 -20.23 -21.95 13.52
CA ALA A 397 -21.04 -22.67 14.52
C ALA A 397 -20.57 -22.42 15.97
N LEU A 398 -19.29 -22.13 16.17
CA LEU A 398 -18.73 -21.69 17.47
C LEU A 398 -19.06 -20.22 17.80
N GLY A 399 -19.84 -19.54 16.95
CA GLY A 399 -20.26 -18.15 17.14
C GLY A 399 -19.21 -17.11 16.73
N ILE A 400 -18.14 -17.53 16.04
CA ILE A 400 -17.07 -16.63 15.58
C ILE A 400 -17.44 -16.08 14.21
N ASN A 401 -17.41 -14.76 14.06
CA ASN A 401 -17.71 -14.11 12.79
C ASN A 401 -16.50 -14.17 11.83
N VAL A 402 -16.43 -15.21 11.00
CA VAL A 402 -15.35 -15.42 10.01
C VAL A 402 -15.22 -14.22 9.07
N ARG A 403 -16.34 -13.60 8.68
CA ARG A 403 -16.34 -12.42 7.80
C ARG A 403 -15.52 -11.25 8.35
N GLN A 404 -15.58 -10.99 9.66
CA GLN A 404 -14.78 -9.92 10.27
C GLN A 404 -13.28 -10.24 10.26
N VAL A 405 -12.94 -11.52 10.43
CA VAL A 405 -11.55 -11.98 10.39
C VAL A 405 -10.99 -11.83 8.98
N PHE A 406 -11.74 -12.19 7.94
CA PHE A 406 -11.34 -11.99 6.55
C PHE A 406 -11.20 -10.51 6.19
N THR A 407 -12.11 -9.63 6.63
CA THR A 407 -11.92 -8.18 6.48
C THR A 407 -10.63 -7.71 7.13
N PHE A 408 -10.34 -8.17 8.35
CA PHE A 408 -9.14 -7.78 9.07
C PHE A 408 -7.87 -8.22 8.34
N VAL A 409 -7.83 -9.46 7.85
CA VAL A 409 -6.71 -9.99 7.07
C VAL A 409 -6.51 -9.20 5.78
N PHE A 410 -7.59 -8.94 5.04
CA PHE A 410 -7.50 -8.18 3.80
C PHE A 410 -7.03 -6.74 4.06
N ALA A 411 -7.59 -6.10 5.09
CA ALA A 411 -7.16 -4.78 5.55
C ALA A 411 -5.68 -4.78 5.97
N LEU A 412 -5.23 -5.78 6.73
CA LEU A 412 -3.83 -5.94 7.10
C LEU A 412 -2.94 -6.05 5.85
N GLY A 413 -3.31 -6.89 4.88
CA GLY A 413 -2.53 -7.07 3.66
C GLY A 413 -2.39 -5.77 2.85
N VAL A 414 -3.48 -5.03 2.67
CA VAL A 414 -3.46 -3.73 1.97
C VAL A 414 -2.69 -2.67 2.78
N GLY A 415 -2.81 -2.68 4.12
CA GLY A 415 -2.02 -1.84 5.01
C GLY A 415 -0.51 -2.09 4.88
N LEU A 416 -0.08 -3.36 4.79
CA LEU A 416 1.32 -3.73 4.57
C LEU A 416 1.84 -3.27 3.21
N ALA A 417 1.01 -3.36 2.16
CA ALA A 417 1.37 -2.81 0.86
C ALA A 417 1.56 -1.28 0.92
N ALA A 418 0.64 -0.57 1.59
CA ALA A 418 0.75 0.88 1.79
C ALA A 418 1.98 1.29 2.63
N LEU A 419 2.32 0.50 3.65
CA LEU A 419 3.55 0.65 4.44
C LEU A 419 4.80 0.49 3.56
N GLY A 420 4.81 -0.51 2.68
CA GLY A 420 5.88 -0.68 1.69
C GLY A 420 6.01 0.53 0.77
N GLY A 421 4.87 1.10 0.36
CA GLY A 421 4.81 2.28 -0.50
C GLY A 421 5.50 3.50 0.08
N ILE A 422 5.11 3.89 1.30
CA ILE A 422 5.73 5.04 1.97
C ILE A 422 7.21 4.81 2.27
N LEU A 423 7.61 3.59 2.64
CA LEU A 423 9.02 3.27 2.88
C LEU A 423 9.86 3.35 1.60
N ALA A 424 9.28 2.97 0.46
CA ALA A 424 9.96 3.01 -0.83
C ALA A 424 10.04 4.42 -1.42
N ALA A 425 9.10 5.31 -1.11
CA ALA A 425 8.99 6.63 -1.73
C ALA A 425 10.29 7.48 -1.68
N PRO A 426 11.07 7.54 -0.57
CA PRO A 426 12.35 8.25 -0.54
C PRO A 426 13.49 7.56 -1.29
N SER A 427 13.35 6.29 -1.64
CA SER A 427 14.40 5.46 -2.24
C SER A 427 14.25 5.34 -3.76
N ILE A 428 13.02 5.14 -4.24
CA ILE A 428 12.72 4.93 -5.67
C ILE A 428 12.00 6.12 -6.30
N GLY A 429 11.60 7.12 -5.52
CA GLY A 429 10.73 8.20 -5.96
C GLY A 429 9.27 7.77 -6.04
N LEU A 430 8.40 8.67 -6.47
CA LEU A 430 6.99 8.46 -6.72
C LEU A 430 6.74 8.50 -8.23
N SER A 431 6.08 7.48 -8.75
CA SER A 431 5.62 7.41 -10.13
C SER A 431 4.28 6.70 -10.19
N THR A 432 3.47 7.01 -11.21
CA THR A 432 2.12 6.41 -11.35
C THR A 432 2.13 4.95 -11.81
N ASP A 433 3.30 4.39 -12.13
CA ASP A 433 3.48 3.00 -12.56
C ASP A 433 4.27 2.16 -11.55
N MET A 434 4.70 2.76 -10.42
CA MET A 434 5.46 2.06 -9.39
C MET A 434 4.70 0.85 -8.81
N GLY A 435 3.37 0.97 -8.69
CA GLY A 435 2.50 -0.08 -8.16
C GLY A 435 2.51 -1.33 -9.03
N THR A 436 2.33 -1.16 -10.34
CA THR A 436 2.35 -2.25 -11.31
C THR A 436 3.72 -2.95 -11.34
N ARG A 437 4.82 -2.17 -11.33
CA ARG A 437 6.19 -2.75 -11.29
C ARG A 437 6.40 -3.60 -10.04
N LEU A 438 6.00 -3.10 -8.87
CA LEU A 438 6.15 -3.82 -7.60
C LEU A 438 5.22 -5.03 -7.49
N LEU A 439 4.00 -4.97 -8.05
CA LEU A 439 3.08 -6.10 -8.07
C LEU A 439 3.67 -7.30 -8.82
N LEU A 440 4.27 -7.05 -9.99
CA LEU A 440 4.93 -8.11 -10.77
C LEU A 440 6.06 -8.76 -9.96
N LEU A 441 6.88 -7.95 -9.29
CA LEU A 441 7.96 -8.45 -8.44
C LEU A 441 7.45 -9.23 -7.23
N ALA A 442 6.38 -8.76 -6.60
CA ALA A 442 5.76 -9.44 -5.48
C ALA A 442 5.14 -10.79 -5.90
N LEU A 443 4.50 -10.87 -7.07
CA LEU A 443 3.96 -12.11 -7.61
C LEU A 443 5.08 -13.11 -7.96
N ILE A 444 6.17 -12.62 -8.56
CA ILE A 444 7.38 -13.42 -8.84
C ILE A 444 7.98 -13.97 -7.54
N ALA A 445 8.16 -13.10 -6.54
CA ALA A 445 8.65 -13.50 -5.23
C ALA A 445 7.75 -14.55 -4.57
N LEU A 446 6.44 -14.38 -4.69
CA LEU A 446 5.45 -15.29 -4.13
C LEU A 446 5.44 -16.65 -4.86
N ALA A 447 5.55 -16.65 -6.18
CA ALA A 447 5.67 -17.88 -6.96
C ALA A 447 6.95 -18.66 -6.63
N ILE A 448 8.07 -17.96 -6.46
CA ILE A 448 9.35 -18.55 -6.04
C ILE A 448 9.26 -19.10 -4.61
N GLY A 449 8.68 -18.32 -3.69
CA GLY A 449 8.58 -18.64 -2.28
C GLY A 449 7.54 -19.70 -1.93
N GLY A 450 6.42 -19.71 -2.66
CA GLY A 450 5.21 -20.48 -2.41
C GLY A 450 4.01 -19.58 -2.09
N LEU A 451 2.91 -19.74 -2.85
CA LEU A 451 1.74 -18.85 -2.84
C LEU A 451 1.06 -18.69 -1.47
N THR A 452 1.00 -19.77 -0.70
CA THR A 452 0.25 -19.84 0.56
C THR A 452 1.16 -19.80 1.81
N SER A 453 2.48 -19.62 1.61
CA SER A 453 3.47 -19.68 2.69
C SER A 453 4.05 -18.31 2.99
N PHE A 454 3.65 -17.70 4.11
CA PHE A 454 4.17 -16.40 4.53
C PHE A 454 5.72 -16.37 4.69
N PRO A 455 6.37 -17.35 5.36
CA PRO A 455 7.84 -17.41 5.38
C PRO A 455 8.44 -17.64 3.99
N GLY A 456 7.73 -18.37 3.13
CA GLY A 456 8.10 -18.56 1.73
C GLY A 456 8.12 -17.23 0.97
N ALA A 457 7.09 -16.40 1.12
CA ALA A 457 7.02 -15.07 0.52
C ALA A 457 8.20 -14.19 0.93
N ALA A 458 8.63 -14.25 2.21
CA ALA A 458 9.82 -13.54 2.67
C ALA A 458 11.11 -14.02 2.01
N ALA A 459 11.34 -15.34 1.98
CA ALA A 459 12.52 -15.92 1.35
C ALA A 459 12.54 -15.63 -0.17
N GLY A 460 11.40 -15.76 -0.85
CA GLY A 460 11.27 -15.43 -2.26
C GLY A 460 11.54 -13.97 -2.56
N ALA A 461 11.02 -13.05 -1.75
CA ALA A 461 11.26 -11.61 -1.91
C ALA A 461 12.73 -11.23 -1.69
N ILE A 462 13.39 -11.83 -0.71
CA ILE A 462 14.84 -11.65 -0.49
C ILE A 462 15.64 -12.17 -1.68
N LEU A 463 15.31 -13.36 -2.21
CA LEU A 463 15.98 -13.92 -3.39
C LEU A 463 15.81 -13.03 -4.62
N VAL A 464 14.60 -12.53 -4.87
CA VAL A 464 14.32 -11.60 -5.97
C VAL A 464 15.09 -10.29 -5.79
N GLY A 465 15.08 -9.71 -4.59
CA GLY A 465 15.81 -8.47 -4.29
C GLY A 465 17.32 -8.61 -4.45
N LEU A 466 17.90 -9.71 -3.94
CA LEU A 466 19.32 -10.04 -4.13
C LEU A 466 19.64 -10.19 -5.62
N LEU A 467 18.91 -11.02 -6.35
CA LEU A 467 19.17 -11.26 -7.77
C LEU A 467 19.17 -9.94 -8.57
N GLN A 468 18.19 -9.06 -8.33
CA GLN A 468 18.13 -7.76 -9.01
C GLN A 468 19.35 -6.91 -8.72
N GLN A 469 19.73 -6.76 -7.46
CA GLN A 469 20.84 -5.87 -7.10
C GLN A 469 22.19 -6.42 -7.58
N PHE A 470 22.38 -7.73 -7.58
CA PHE A 470 23.56 -8.33 -8.20
C PHE A 470 23.63 -8.03 -9.70
N ILE A 471 22.53 -8.21 -10.44
CA ILE A 471 22.54 -7.95 -11.88
C ILE A 471 22.71 -6.46 -12.20
N ILE A 472 22.10 -5.58 -11.42
CA ILE A 472 22.32 -4.13 -11.53
C ILE A 472 23.80 -3.80 -11.30
N LYS A 473 24.41 -4.38 -10.26
CA LYS A 473 25.82 -4.13 -9.93
C LYS A 473 26.76 -4.68 -11.00
N TYR A 474 26.51 -5.87 -11.54
CA TYR A 474 27.26 -6.39 -12.69
C TYR A 474 27.03 -5.61 -13.98
N GLY A 475 25.84 -5.02 -14.17
CA GLY A 475 25.58 -4.05 -15.24
C GLY A 475 26.51 -2.83 -15.16
N GLN A 476 26.91 -2.45 -13.95
CA GLN A 476 27.82 -1.32 -13.70
C GLN A 476 29.29 -1.73 -13.80
N LEU A 477 29.69 -2.82 -13.14
CA LEU A 477 31.07 -3.31 -13.12
C LEU A 477 31.51 -3.92 -14.47
N GLY A 478 30.59 -4.59 -15.16
CA GLY A 478 30.89 -5.48 -16.29
C GLY A 478 31.43 -6.83 -15.84
N ILE A 479 31.20 -7.85 -16.67
CA ILE A 479 31.68 -9.22 -16.47
C ILE A 479 32.84 -9.46 -17.44
N ASN A 480 34.03 -9.69 -16.90
CA ASN A 480 35.20 -10.02 -17.72
C ASN A 480 35.11 -11.47 -18.18
N LEU A 481 34.71 -11.67 -19.44
CA LEU A 481 34.66 -12.97 -20.07
C LEU A 481 35.98 -13.25 -20.80
N PRO A 482 36.61 -14.42 -20.64
CA PRO A 482 37.93 -14.71 -21.23
C PRO A 482 38.02 -14.54 -22.75
N PHE A 483 36.87 -14.56 -23.43
CA PHE A 483 36.73 -14.52 -24.88
C PHE A 483 36.29 -13.15 -25.43
N LEU A 484 36.05 -12.14 -24.59
CA LEU A 484 35.71 -10.78 -25.01
C LEU A 484 36.81 -9.80 -24.60
N ALA A 485 37.16 -8.88 -25.52
CA ALA A 485 38.09 -7.80 -25.23
C ALA A 485 37.47 -6.71 -24.34
N GLU A 486 36.14 -6.59 -24.35
CA GLU A 486 35.40 -5.66 -23.51
C GLU A 486 34.56 -6.39 -22.45
N PRO A 487 34.43 -5.85 -21.22
CA PRO A 487 33.57 -6.43 -20.18
C PRO A 487 32.12 -6.47 -20.65
N PHE A 488 31.49 -7.65 -20.56
CA PHE A 488 30.07 -7.79 -20.86
C PHE A 488 29.24 -7.07 -19.81
N LYS A 489 28.50 -6.03 -20.21
CA LYS A 489 27.60 -5.28 -19.33
C LYS A 489 26.14 -5.64 -19.61
N PRO A 490 25.46 -6.32 -18.67
CA PRO A 490 24.02 -6.54 -18.74
C PRO A 490 23.25 -5.25 -19.08
N SER A 491 22.39 -5.30 -20.10
CA SER A 491 21.50 -4.19 -20.41
C SER A 491 20.44 -4.03 -19.30
N PRO A 492 19.94 -2.81 -19.02
CA PRO A 492 18.94 -2.58 -17.97
C PRO A 492 17.69 -3.48 -18.03
N PRO A 493 17.14 -3.86 -19.21
CA PRO A 493 16.02 -4.79 -19.31
C PRO A 493 16.32 -6.22 -18.82
N LEU A 494 17.60 -6.61 -18.68
CA LEU A 494 17.98 -7.93 -18.19
C LEU A 494 17.63 -8.13 -16.71
N VAL A 495 17.55 -7.04 -15.94
CA VAL A 495 17.22 -7.08 -14.51
C VAL A 495 15.83 -7.72 -14.27
N PRO A 496 14.71 -7.19 -14.81
CA PRO A 496 13.41 -7.85 -14.64
C PRO A 496 13.36 -9.22 -15.33
N ALA A 497 13.98 -9.39 -16.51
CA ALA A 497 13.97 -10.66 -17.24
C ALA A 497 14.61 -11.80 -16.42
N SER A 498 15.71 -11.52 -15.72
CA SER A 498 16.38 -12.51 -14.87
C SER A 498 15.52 -13.01 -13.71
N THR A 499 14.71 -12.14 -13.11
CA THR A 499 13.81 -12.52 -12.01
C THR A 499 12.68 -13.42 -12.48
N VAL A 500 12.15 -13.15 -13.67
CA VAL A 500 11.16 -14.02 -14.33
C VAL A 500 11.80 -15.35 -14.70
N LEU A 501 13.02 -15.35 -15.24
CA LEU A 501 13.75 -16.57 -15.57
C LEU A 501 14.04 -17.42 -14.34
N LEU A 502 14.42 -16.80 -13.22
CA LEU A 502 14.57 -17.49 -11.92
C LEU A 502 13.25 -18.14 -11.49
N MET A 503 12.13 -17.42 -11.60
CA MET A 503 10.81 -17.97 -11.31
C MET A 503 10.49 -19.18 -12.18
N VAL A 504 10.72 -19.10 -13.49
CA VAL A 504 10.49 -20.22 -14.42
C VAL A 504 11.34 -21.42 -14.03
N ILE A 505 12.63 -21.23 -13.77
CA ILE A 505 13.53 -22.32 -13.34
C ILE A 505 13.02 -22.96 -12.04
N ILE A 506 12.66 -22.14 -11.05
CA ILE A 506 12.20 -22.65 -9.76
C ILE A 506 10.88 -23.40 -9.92
N LEU A 507 9.92 -22.90 -10.70
CA LEU A 507 8.64 -23.59 -10.91
C LEU A 507 8.77 -24.88 -11.73
N LEU A 508 9.73 -24.95 -12.65
CA LEU A 508 10.03 -26.19 -13.39
C LEU A 508 10.59 -27.29 -12.46
N ILE A 509 11.34 -26.92 -11.42
CA ILE A 509 11.93 -27.88 -10.47
C ILE A 509 10.98 -28.13 -9.28
N LEU A 510 10.30 -27.09 -8.82
CA LEU A 510 9.45 -27.03 -7.63
C LEU A 510 8.16 -26.27 -7.99
N PRO A 511 7.12 -26.95 -8.52
CA PRO A 511 5.90 -26.31 -9.02
C PRO A 511 5.11 -25.54 -7.95
N GLN A 512 5.30 -25.86 -6.67
CA GLN A 512 4.66 -25.17 -5.54
C GLN A 512 5.54 -24.06 -4.93
N GLY A 513 6.72 -23.80 -5.51
CA GLY A 513 7.73 -22.92 -4.95
C GLY A 513 8.58 -23.59 -3.85
N LEU A 514 9.51 -22.82 -3.28
CA LEU A 514 10.52 -23.30 -2.32
C LEU A 514 9.91 -23.84 -1.01
N PHE A 515 8.86 -23.17 -0.51
CA PHE A 515 8.21 -23.48 0.76
C PHE A 515 6.71 -23.78 0.62
N GLY A 516 6.25 -24.09 -0.59
CA GLY A 516 4.89 -24.58 -0.81
C GLY A 516 4.64 -25.92 -0.12
N ARG A 517 3.39 -26.20 0.26
CA ARG A 517 2.99 -27.49 0.83
C ARG A 517 2.34 -28.33 -0.28
N ASN A 518 2.70 -29.62 -0.32
CA ASN A 518 1.97 -30.60 -1.10
C ASN A 518 0.63 -30.80 -0.39
N GLU A 519 -0.42 -30.23 -0.94
CA GLU A 519 -1.79 -30.62 -0.62
C GLU A 519 -2.16 -31.89 -1.37
#